data_AF-A0A2J8ACP4-F1
#
_entry.id   AF-A0A2J8ACP4-F1
#
_cell.length_a   1.000
_cell.length_b   1.000
_cell.length_c   1.000
_cell.angle_alpha   90.00
_cell.angle_beta   90.00
_cell.angle_gamma   90.00
#
_symmetry.space_group_name_H-M   'P 1'
#
loop_
_entity.id
_entity.type
_entity.pdbx_description
1 polymer ?
#
loop_
_entity_poly.entity_id
_entity_poly.type
_entity_poly.pdbx_seq_one_letter_code
_entity_poly.pdbx_strand_id
1 'polypeptide(L)'
;MRHGTLILGLEDVDKLEDDDDDDEDDDDNRPTTAIDAAGRLMVGYEEKVQCLTRSGPVELMVLRAPEERAKAAAKQEGLQGGLAAGCKAALLVEVKPTAGFSNLWQALAAGIALARSNAVGGRSSYPGSPVHVVLTDTMNWYFLGIKAVAAAVDEGAGGETAACSGSRTAADGSATCTSGLEFKINTGEIFRLFDCSMIVASLLRPSTPVEGVLQVMYRLYKALYPDESIDDLPAAIREGERLAKKAAHDWMAPHMESLQRQREAEAEATAKSAAAAEKAAAVAAEKAAAEKEAAVAAEKAAAEKAVKLVQQAAAVAAEKAAAEKEAAVAAEKAAAEKAVKLVQQAAAVAAEKAAAEKEAAVAAEKAAAEKAVKLVQQAAAVAAEQAAAEKEAAVAAEKAAAEKEAAVAAEKAAAVAAARLEAAVKRALQEAAAEAAARHKA
;
A
#
# COMPACT_ATOMS: atom_id res chain seq x y z
N MET A 1 -15.41 -20.18 17.85
CA MET A 1 -16.20 -19.10 17.20
C MET A 1 -15.21 -18.08 16.66
N ARG A 2 -15.56 -17.33 15.61
CA ARG A 2 -14.74 -16.20 15.15
C ARG A 2 -15.45 -14.93 15.57
N HIS A 3 -14.83 -14.17 16.46
CA HIS A 3 -15.31 -12.84 16.81
C HIS A 3 -14.36 -11.83 16.19
N GLY A 4 -14.90 -10.87 15.43
CA GLY A 4 -14.17 -9.66 15.10
C GLY A 4 -14.42 -8.66 16.21
N THR A 5 -13.37 -8.23 16.91
CA THR A 5 -13.53 -7.25 18.00
C THR A 5 -13.08 -5.88 17.52
N LEU A 6 -13.99 -4.93 17.35
CA LEU A 6 -13.67 -3.52 17.14
C LEU A 6 -13.37 -2.88 18.50
N ILE A 7 -12.27 -2.13 18.62
CA ILE A 7 -11.93 -1.41 19.86
C ILE A 7 -12.01 0.09 19.58
N LEU A 8 -12.81 0.82 20.36
CA LEU A 8 -12.93 2.27 20.35
C LEU A 8 -12.22 2.83 21.58
N GLY A 9 -11.19 3.65 21.39
CA GLY A 9 -10.57 4.46 22.45
C GLY A 9 -11.29 5.80 22.56
N LEU A 10 -11.57 6.24 23.80
CA LEU A 10 -12.17 7.56 24.06
C LEU A 10 -11.14 8.70 23.97
N GLU A 11 -9.86 8.41 24.21
CA GLU A 11 -8.78 9.43 24.24
C GLU A 11 -8.23 9.79 22.85
N ASP A 12 -8.64 9.09 21.79
CA ASP A 12 -8.08 9.27 20.45
C ASP A 12 -8.65 10.49 19.69
N VAL A 13 -9.63 11.21 20.26
CA VAL A 13 -10.20 12.43 19.68
C VAL A 13 -9.59 13.69 20.30
N ASP A 14 -9.38 13.71 21.62
CA ASP A 14 -8.96 14.91 22.35
C ASP A 14 -7.43 15.11 22.36
N LYS A 15 -6.61 14.05 22.17
CA LYS A 15 -5.14 14.15 22.22
C LYS A 15 -4.46 14.67 20.95
N LEU A 16 -5.21 15.06 19.92
CA LEU A 16 -4.64 15.68 18.71
C LEU A 16 -4.39 17.19 18.85
N GLU A 17 -4.73 17.79 20.00
CA GLU A 17 -4.67 19.26 20.19
C GLU A 17 -3.45 19.77 20.97
N ASP A 18 -2.67 18.91 21.65
CA ASP A 18 -1.66 19.38 22.64
C ASP A 18 -0.18 19.03 22.35
N ASP A 19 0.16 18.39 21.23
CA ASP A 19 1.55 17.93 20.96
C ASP A 19 2.43 18.95 20.18
N ASP A 20 2.03 20.22 20.05
CA ASP A 20 2.72 21.20 19.17
C ASP A 20 3.79 22.10 19.84
N ASP A 21 4.18 21.94 21.13
CA ASP A 21 5.04 22.95 21.82
C ASP A 21 6.30 22.50 22.61
N ASP A 22 6.71 21.22 22.66
CA ASP A 22 7.93 20.81 23.40
C ASP A 22 9.05 20.27 22.48
N ASP A 23 9.77 21.20 21.84
CA ASP A 23 11.10 20.99 21.25
C ASP A 23 12.18 20.98 22.35
N GLU A 24 12.48 19.83 22.98
CA GLU A 24 13.77 19.61 23.67
C GLU A 24 14.32 18.18 23.42
N ASP A 25 15.15 18.07 22.38
CA ASP A 25 16.37 17.23 22.30
C ASP A 25 16.37 15.78 22.85
N ASP A 26 15.42 14.91 22.46
CA ASP A 26 15.55 13.46 22.68
C ASP A 26 15.78 12.68 21.37
N ASP A 27 17.03 12.24 21.22
CA ASP A 27 17.67 11.60 20.06
C ASP A 27 17.28 10.10 19.90
N ASP A 28 16.05 9.71 20.24
CA ASP A 28 15.55 8.33 20.11
C ASP A 28 14.66 8.19 18.86
N ASN A 29 15.35 8.16 17.72
CA ASN A 29 14.79 8.00 16.37
C ASN A 29 14.17 6.61 16.15
N ARG A 30 12.99 6.37 16.72
CA ARG A 30 12.03 5.40 16.18
C ARG A 30 10.91 6.18 15.52
N PRO A 31 10.64 5.98 14.22
CA PRO A 31 9.48 6.56 13.58
C PRO A 31 8.22 5.84 14.12
N THR A 32 7.65 6.34 15.21
CA THR A 32 6.24 6.16 15.51
C THR A 32 5.48 6.88 14.41
N THR A 33 5.02 6.12 13.42
CA THR A 33 4.29 6.68 12.28
C THR A 33 3.08 7.45 12.81
N ALA A 34 2.91 8.72 12.44
CA ALA A 34 1.76 9.56 12.76
C ALA A 34 0.38 8.94 12.41
N ILE A 35 0.40 7.82 11.67
CA ILE A 35 -0.73 6.93 11.41
C ILE A 35 -1.26 6.25 12.70
N ASP A 36 -0.44 6.07 13.73
CA ASP A 36 -0.83 5.47 15.01
C ASP A 36 -1.52 6.47 15.96
N ALA A 37 -1.28 7.78 15.78
CA ALA A 37 -1.88 8.84 16.62
C ALA A 37 -3.24 9.32 16.10
N ALA A 38 -3.50 9.21 14.79
CA ALA A 38 -4.77 9.64 14.21
C ALA A 38 -5.87 8.59 14.40
N GLY A 39 -6.55 8.59 15.55
CA GLY A 39 -8.01 8.36 15.65
C GLY A 39 -8.60 7.11 14.97
N ARG A 40 -7.83 6.04 14.78
CA ARG A 40 -8.33 4.88 14.01
C ARG A 40 -9.29 4.07 14.86
N LEU A 41 -10.54 4.07 14.44
CA LEU A 41 -11.51 2.98 14.63
C LEU A 41 -10.85 1.67 14.13
N MET A 42 -10.10 1.01 15.01
CA MET A 42 -9.35 -0.19 14.66
C MET A 42 -10.30 -1.37 14.65
N VAL A 43 -10.60 -1.85 13.43
CA VAL A 43 -11.25 -3.14 13.20
C VAL A 43 -10.31 -4.21 13.72
N GLY A 44 -10.55 -4.69 14.93
CA GLY A 44 -9.63 -5.60 15.59
C GLY A 44 -9.75 -7.03 15.09
N TYR A 45 -8.78 -7.80 15.57
CA TYR A 45 -8.41 -9.14 15.12
C TYR A 45 -9.56 -10.15 15.21
N GLU A 46 -9.56 -11.10 14.27
CA GLU A 46 -10.30 -12.35 14.42
C GLU A 46 -9.68 -13.17 15.56
N GLU A 47 -10.35 -13.22 16.71
CA GLU A 47 -9.91 -14.09 17.80
C GLU A 47 -10.44 -15.52 17.57
N LYS A 48 -9.53 -16.51 17.52
CA LYS A 48 -9.90 -17.93 17.55
C LYS A 48 -10.23 -18.32 18.99
N VAL A 49 -11.46 -18.07 19.41
CA VAL A 49 -11.95 -18.64 20.67
C VAL A 49 -12.12 -20.14 20.50
N GLN A 50 -11.28 -20.94 21.18
CA GLN A 50 -11.42 -22.39 21.27
C GLN A 50 -12.70 -22.71 22.05
N CYS A 51 -13.80 -22.92 21.34
CA CYS A 51 -15.00 -23.50 21.89
C CYS A 51 -15.33 -24.82 21.16
N LEU A 52 -15.80 -25.81 21.91
CA LEU A 52 -16.07 -27.19 21.46
C LEU A 52 -17.25 -27.33 20.48
N THR A 53 -17.84 -26.23 20.04
CA THR A 53 -18.99 -26.20 19.14
C THR A 53 -18.58 -25.76 17.73
N ARG A 54 -19.11 -26.45 16.71
CA ARG A 54 -18.93 -26.17 15.27
C ARG A 54 -18.90 -24.66 14.96
N SER A 55 -18.02 -24.25 14.06
CA SER A 55 -17.81 -22.87 13.56
C SER A 55 -19.06 -21.99 13.67
N GLY A 56 -19.14 -21.20 14.74
CA GLY A 56 -20.24 -20.26 14.95
C GLY A 56 -20.14 -19.03 14.05
N PRO A 57 -21.24 -18.28 13.90
CA PRO A 57 -21.33 -17.10 13.03
C PRO A 57 -20.34 -16.00 13.44
N VAL A 58 -20.05 -15.12 12.49
CA VAL A 58 -19.21 -13.94 12.71
C VAL A 58 -20.01 -12.96 13.56
N GLU A 59 -19.49 -12.68 14.74
CA GLU A 59 -20.00 -11.64 15.63
C GLU A 59 -19.00 -10.49 15.61
N LEU A 60 -19.48 -9.30 15.24
CA LEU A 60 -18.71 -8.07 15.42
C LEU A 60 -19.04 -7.52 16.80
N MET A 61 -18.02 -7.28 17.61
CA MET A 61 -18.23 -6.74 18.95
C MET A 61 -17.41 -5.47 19.14
N VAL A 62 -18.02 -4.43 19.72
CA VAL A 62 -17.40 -3.13 19.93
C VAL A 62 -17.15 -2.92 21.42
N LEU A 63 -15.89 -2.70 21.77
CA LEU A 63 -15.44 -2.34 23.11
C LEU A 63 -15.16 -0.83 23.20
N ARG A 64 -15.55 -0.22 24.32
CA ARG A 64 -15.04 1.09 24.76
C ARG A 64 -13.91 0.87 25.75
N ALA A 65 -12.74 1.38 25.44
CA ALA A 65 -11.59 1.37 26.33
C ALA A 65 -11.48 2.74 27.02
N PRO A 66 -11.68 2.83 28.34
CA PRO A 66 -11.55 4.08 29.07
C PRO A 66 -10.09 4.51 29.25
N GLU A 67 -9.13 3.58 29.10
CA GLU A 67 -7.71 3.81 29.29
C GLU A 67 -6.91 3.07 28.20
N GLU A 68 -5.75 3.61 27.81
CA GLU A 68 -4.85 2.97 26.84
C GLU A 68 -4.39 1.57 27.26
N ARG A 69 -4.22 1.33 28.57
CA ARG A 69 -3.90 0.00 29.08
C ARG A 69 -4.98 -1.03 28.75
N ALA A 70 -6.25 -0.67 28.90
CA ALA A 70 -7.38 -1.54 28.60
C ALA A 70 -7.46 -1.82 27.09
N LYS A 71 -7.20 -0.81 26.26
CA LYS A 71 -7.09 -0.92 24.80
C LYS A 71 -5.95 -1.84 24.39
N ALA A 72 -4.77 -1.71 24.98
CA ALA A 72 -3.62 -2.58 24.73
C ALA A 72 -3.90 -4.03 25.11
N ALA A 73 -4.51 -4.27 26.28
CA ALA A 73 -4.93 -5.59 26.71
C ALA A 73 -5.96 -6.20 25.75
N ALA A 74 -6.96 -5.43 25.31
CA ALA A 74 -7.94 -5.89 24.34
C ALA A 74 -7.30 -6.28 22.98
N LYS A 75 -6.24 -5.56 22.57
CA LYS A 75 -5.48 -5.89 21.35
C LYS A 75 -4.67 -7.17 21.49
N GLN A 76 -4.01 -7.36 22.63
CA GLN A 76 -3.08 -8.47 22.85
C GLN A 76 -3.77 -9.77 23.27
N GLU A 77 -4.76 -9.66 24.16
CA GLU A 77 -5.43 -10.77 24.83
C GLU A 77 -6.89 -10.96 24.36
N GLY A 78 -7.32 -10.14 23.38
CA GLY A 78 -8.65 -10.24 22.79
C GLY A 78 -9.77 -9.74 23.70
N LEU A 79 -10.98 -10.26 23.48
CA LEU A 79 -12.18 -9.78 24.16
C LEU A 79 -12.08 -9.94 25.68
N GLN A 80 -11.70 -11.12 26.14
CA GLN A 80 -11.70 -11.43 27.57
C GLN A 80 -10.65 -10.61 28.32
N GLY A 81 -9.44 -10.47 27.77
CA GLY A 81 -8.41 -9.64 28.37
C GLY A 81 -8.76 -8.15 28.36
N GLY A 82 -9.40 -7.67 27.29
CA GLY A 82 -9.95 -6.31 27.23
C GLY A 82 -10.97 -6.03 28.33
N LEU A 83 -11.99 -6.89 28.48
CA LEU A 83 -13.01 -6.73 29.53
C LEU A 83 -12.39 -6.84 30.92
N ALA A 84 -11.44 -7.76 31.14
CA ALA A 84 -10.73 -7.90 32.40
C ALA A 84 -9.87 -6.67 32.74
N ALA A 85 -9.33 -6.00 31.71
CA ALA A 85 -8.57 -4.77 31.85
C ALA A 85 -9.43 -3.50 31.95
N GLY A 86 -10.76 -3.63 31.98
CA GLY A 86 -11.69 -2.52 32.20
C GLY A 86 -12.37 -1.97 30.95
N CYS A 87 -12.19 -2.59 29.78
CA CYS A 87 -13.02 -2.27 28.62
C CYS A 87 -14.49 -2.59 28.91
N LYS A 88 -15.39 -1.85 28.27
CA LYS A 88 -16.84 -2.05 28.35
C LYS A 88 -17.38 -2.43 26.99
N ALA A 89 -18.15 -3.50 26.89
CA ALA A 89 -18.88 -3.83 25.67
C ALA A 89 -19.95 -2.76 25.43
N ALA A 90 -19.99 -2.19 24.22
CA ALA A 90 -20.97 -1.18 23.84
C ALA A 90 -21.96 -1.71 22.80
N LEU A 91 -21.47 -2.46 21.81
CA LEU A 91 -22.28 -2.96 20.71
C LEU A 91 -21.89 -4.41 20.38
N LEU A 92 -22.88 -5.28 20.21
CA LEU A 92 -22.76 -6.61 19.67
C LEU A 92 -23.57 -6.68 18.37
N VAL A 93 -22.95 -7.01 17.26
CA VAL A 93 -23.61 -7.20 15.97
C VAL A 93 -23.48 -8.65 15.54
N GLU A 94 -24.62 -9.32 15.39
CA GLU A 94 -24.71 -10.68 14.91
C GLU A 94 -25.38 -10.69 13.53
N VAL A 95 -24.66 -11.19 12.53
CA VAL A 95 -25.18 -11.32 11.17
C VAL A 95 -25.60 -12.76 10.92
N LYS A 96 -26.86 -12.96 10.55
CA LYS A 96 -27.45 -14.28 10.22
C LYS A 96 -27.87 -14.34 8.74
N PRO A 97 -27.98 -15.54 8.15
CA PRO A 97 -28.59 -15.69 6.83
C PRO A 97 -30.06 -15.26 6.79
N THR A 98 -30.78 -15.46 7.91
CA THR A 98 -32.16 -15.02 8.12
C THR A 98 -32.29 -14.51 9.55
N ALA A 99 -32.78 -13.29 9.73
CA ALA A 99 -32.95 -12.69 11.05
C ALA A 99 -34.42 -12.79 11.45
N GLY A 100 -34.69 -13.59 12.48
CA GLY A 100 -36.03 -13.84 12.99
C GLY A 100 -36.01 -14.12 14.48
N PHE A 101 -37.20 -14.23 15.07
CA PHE A 101 -37.36 -14.37 16.52
C PHE A 101 -36.65 -15.59 17.12
N SER A 102 -36.52 -16.69 16.36
CA SER A 102 -35.77 -17.87 16.80
C SER A 102 -34.29 -17.61 17.02
N ASN A 103 -33.71 -16.65 16.30
CA ASN A 103 -32.30 -16.29 16.37
C ASN A 103 -32.02 -15.23 17.45
N LEU A 104 -33.07 -14.53 17.90
CA LEU A 104 -32.97 -13.46 18.90
C LEU A 104 -32.43 -13.97 20.24
N TRP A 105 -32.78 -15.19 20.62
CA TRP A 105 -32.38 -15.77 21.91
C TRP A 105 -30.87 -15.93 22.06
N GLN A 106 -30.16 -16.28 20.97
CA GLN A 106 -28.71 -16.40 21.00
C GLN A 106 -28.06 -15.02 21.19
N ALA A 107 -28.45 -14.05 20.38
CA ALA A 107 -27.96 -12.67 20.46
C ALA A 107 -28.25 -12.04 21.84
N LEU A 108 -29.45 -12.28 22.37
CA LEU A 108 -29.88 -11.81 23.69
C LEU A 108 -29.04 -12.44 24.81
N ALA A 109 -28.78 -13.75 24.76
CA ALA A 109 -27.96 -14.43 25.75
C ALA A 109 -26.52 -13.89 25.76
N ALA A 110 -25.93 -13.67 24.58
CA ALA A 110 -24.62 -13.05 24.45
C ALA A 110 -24.61 -11.62 25.00
N GLY A 111 -25.61 -10.81 24.66
CA GLY A 111 -25.75 -9.45 25.19
C GLY A 111 -25.93 -9.39 26.71
N ILE A 112 -26.66 -10.33 27.32
CA ILE A 112 -26.79 -10.46 28.79
C ILE A 112 -25.42 -10.78 29.41
N ALA A 113 -24.66 -11.72 28.83
CA ALA A 113 -23.33 -12.06 29.32
C ALA A 113 -22.38 -10.85 29.28
N LEU A 114 -22.41 -10.08 28.19
CA LEU A 114 -21.62 -8.85 28.06
C LEU A 114 -22.07 -7.76 29.03
N ALA A 115 -23.39 -7.57 29.21
CA ALA A 115 -23.93 -6.60 30.15
C ALA A 115 -23.56 -6.96 31.61
N ARG A 116 -23.49 -8.26 31.94
CA ARG A 116 -22.94 -8.73 33.21
C ARG A 116 -21.46 -8.37 33.34
N SER A 117 -20.64 -8.66 32.33
CA SER A 117 -19.20 -8.30 32.35
C SER A 117 -18.99 -6.80 32.57
N ASN A 118 -19.81 -5.95 31.95
CA ASN A 118 -19.79 -4.50 32.16
C ASN A 118 -20.10 -4.07 33.61
N ALA A 119 -20.82 -4.89 34.38
CA ALA A 119 -21.16 -4.60 35.77
C ALA A 119 -20.11 -5.15 36.76
N VAL A 120 -19.37 -6.19 36.39
CA VAL A 120 -18.40 -6.88 37.27
C VAL A 120 -16.98 -6.28 37.16
N GLY A 121 -16.62 -5.71 36.01
CA GLY A 121 -15.25 -5.24 35.71
C GLY A 121 -14.75 -3.99 36.46
N GLY A 122 -15.53 -3.41 37.37
CA GLY A 122 -15.14 -2.22 38.14
C GLY A 122 -15.51 -2.38 39.61
N ARG A 123 -14.67 -1.89 40.52
CA ARG A 123 -14.79 -2.03 42.00
C ARG A 123 -16.12 -1.56 42.64
N SER A 124 -17.07 -1.04 41.88
CA SER A 124 -18.38 -0.49 42.27
C SER A 124 -18.87 0.24 41.00
N SER A 125 -20.09 0.18 40.50
CA SER A 125 -21.38 -0.17 41.08
C SER A 125 -22.31 -0.58 39.94
N TYR A 126 -23.29 -1.42 40.26
CA TYR A 126 -24.52 -1.43 39.48
C TYR A 126 -25.16 -0.02 39.46
N PRO A 127 -25.82 0.38 38.37
CA PRO A 127 -26.03 -0.42 37.16
C PRO A 127 -24.83 -0.38 36.19
N GLY A 128 -24.58 -1.50 35.51
CA GLY A 128 -23.51 -1.59 34.51
C GLY A 128 -23.80 -0.71 33.28
N SER A 129 -22.75 -0.43 32.48
CA SER A 129 -22.93 0.25 31.19
C SER A 129 -23.77 -0.63 30.24
N PRO A 130 -24.71 -0.04 29.49
CA PRO A 130 -25.58 -0.80 28.60
C PRO A 130 -24.79 -1.42 27.44
N VAL A 131 -25.28 -2.55 26.95
CA VAL A 131 -24.84 -3.21 25.72
C VAL A 131 -25.98 -3.17 24.72
N HIS A 132 -25.73 -2.64 23.53
CA HIS A 132 -26.66 -2.70 22.42
C HIS A 132 -26.39 -3.96 21.59
N VAL A 133 -27.44 -4.70 21.27
CA VAL A 133 -27.41 -5.90 20.45
C VAL A 133 -28.12 -5.60 19.14
N VAL A 134 -27.46 -5.91 18.03
CA VAL A 134 -27.97 -5.78 16.68
C VAL A 134 -27.95 -7.15 16.03
N LEU A 135 -29.14 -7.70 15.78
CA LEU A 135 -29.30 -8.92 15.00
C LEU A 135 -29.75 -8.53 13.60
N THR A 136 -29.04 -8.96 12.56
CA THR A 136 -29.41 -8.61 11.18
C THR A 136 -29.16 -9.72 10.18
N ASP A 137 -29.98 -9.76 9.12
CA ASP A 137 -29.73 -10.52 7.89
C ASP A 137 -29.45 -9.60 6.70
N THR A 138 -28.97 -8.38 6.99
CA THR A 138 -28.75 -7.26 6.07
C THR A 138 -30.01 -6.62 5.50
N MET A 139 -31.20 -7.19 5.76
CA MET A 139 -32.49 -6.62 5.37
C MET A 139 -33.33 -6.21 6.58
N ASN A 140 -33.40 -7.09 7.57
CA ASN A 140 -34.08 -6.87 8.84
C ASN A 140 -33.02 -6.56 9.89
N TRP A 141 -33.22 -5.48 10.65
CA TRP A 141 -32.31 -5.02 11.69
C TRP A 141 -33.07 -4.95 13.00
N TYR A 142 -32.76 -5.86 13.92
CA TYR A 142 -33.33 -5.89 15.25
C TYR A 142 -32.35 -5.25 16.22
N PHE A 143 -32.79 -4.18 16.89
CA PHE A 143 -32.02 -3.45 17.90
C PHE A 143 -32.59 -3.75 19.28
N LEU A 144 -31.72 -4.05 20.23
CA LEU A 144 -32.06 -4.27 21.63
C LEU A 144 -31.00 -3.65 22.53
N GLY A 145 -31.39 -2.88 23.54
CA GLY A 145 -30.52 -2.42 24.61
C GLY A 145 -30.66 -3.32 25.83
N ILE A 146 -29.55 -3.76 26.41
CA ILE A 146 -29.53 -4.60 27.62
C ILE A 146 -28.65 -3.92 28.66
N LYS A 147 -29.16 -3.79 29.88
CA LYS A 147 -28.42 -3.19 31.00
C LYS A 147 -28.55 -4.06 32.24
N ALA A 148 -27.43 -4.36 32.89
CA ALA A 148 -27.43 -5.02 34.19
C ALA A 148 -27.80 -3.98 35.27
N VAL A 149 -28.90 -4.22 35.99
CA VAL A 149 -29.51 -3.26 36.92
C VAL A 149 -29.13 -3.56 38.36
N ALA A 150 -29.14 -4.83 38.77
CA ALA A 150 -28.78 -5.25 40.11
C ALA A 150 -28.05 -6.59 40.10
N ALA A 151 -27.11 -6.74 41.04
CA ALA A 151 -26.44 -8.01 41.32
C ALA A 151 -27.45 -9.05 41.84
N ALA A 152 -27.05 -10.33 41.78
CA ALA A 152 -27.70 -11.34 42.58
C ALA A 152 -27.59 -10.93 44.05
N VAL A 153 -28.74 -10.72 44.70
CA VAL A 153 -28.76 -10.67 46.15
C VAL A 153 -28.52 -12.11 46.59
N ASP A 154 -27.46 -12.36 47.36
CA ASP A 154 -27.32 -13.61 48.09
C ASP A 154 -28.52 -13.70 49.02
N GLU A 155 -29.59 -14.34 48.56
CA GLU A 155 -30.72 -14.75 49.36
C GLU A 155 -30.16 -15.78 50.34
N GLY A 156 -29.57 -15.28 51.42
CA GLY A 156 -29.11 -16.08 52.55
C GLY A 156 -30.23 -17.05 52.90
N ALA A 157 -29.86 -18.33 52.99
CA ALA A 157 -30.73 -19.51 52.92
C ALA A 157 -31.79 -19.66 54.04
N GLY A 158 -32.44 -18.59 54.50
CA GLY A 158 -33.43 -18.62 55.57
C GLY A 158 -34.33 -17.40 55.53
N GLY A 159 -35.41 -17.47 54.77
CA GLY A 159 -36.50 -16.51 54.82
C GLY A 159 -37.58 -16.83 53.78
N GLU A 160 -38.70 -17.37 54.24
CA GLU A 160 -39.84 -17.75 53.41
C GLU A 160 -40.28 -16.64 52.44
N THR A 161 -40.59 -17.09 51.23
CA THR A 161 -41.19 -16.42 50.09
C THR A 161 -42.13 -15.24 50.43
N ALA A 162 -41.59 -14.02 50.46
CA ALA A 162 -42.39 -12.83 50.21
C ALA A 162 -42.47 -12.64 48.70
N ALA A 163 -43.52 -13.17 48.09
CA ALA A 163 -43.86 -12.91 46.69
C ALA A 163 -43.85 -11.39 46.46
N CYS A 164 -42.95 -10.91 45.60
CA CYS A 164 -42.94 -9.54 45.12
C CYS A 164 -44.22 -9.29 44.32
N SER A 165 -45.30 -8.93 45.01
CA SER A 165 -46.47 -8.32 44.39
C SER A 165 -46.01 -7.01 43.76
N GLY A 166 -46.30 -6.84 42.48
CA GLY A 166 -45.89 -5.67 41.70
C GLY A 166 -46.41 -4.38 42.33
N SER A 167 -45.56 -3.70 43.09
CA SER A 167 -45.83 -2.35 43.58
C SER A 167 -45.60 -1.37 42.44
N ARG A 168 -46.65 -1.13 41.66
CA ARG A 168 -46.77 0.08 40.83
C ARG A 168 -47.00 1.26 41.77
N THR A 169 -45.93 1.83 42.32
CA THR A 169 -45.99 3.15 42.93
C THR A 169 -45.87 4.20 41.83
N ALA A 170 -47.01 4.71 41.40
CA ALA A 170 -47.12 5.92 40.61
C ALA A 170 -47.19 7.11 41.57
N ALA A 171 -46.08 7.87 41.69
CA ALA A 171 -45.93 9.23 42.25
C ALA A 171 -44.43 9.44 42.49
N ASP A 172 -43.76 10.54 42.22
CA ASP A 172 -44.14 11.85 41.69
C ASP A 172 -42.81 12.53 41.27
N GLY A 173 -42.81 13.31 40.19
CA GLY A 173 -41.77 14.32 39.90
C GLY A 173 -40.49 13.89 39.16
N SER A 174 -40.54 13.93 37.83
CA SER A 174 -39.37 14.04 36.92
C SER A 174 -38.32 12.92 36.95
N ALA A 175 -38.77 11.66 37.01
CA ALA A 175 -37.99 10.55 36.48
C ALA A 175 -38.36 10.42 34.99
N THR A 176 -37.46 10.80 34.08
CA THR A 176 -37.56 10.43 32.67
C THR A 176 -37.80 8.92 32.61
N CYS A 177 -39.02 8.51 32.28
CA CYS A 177 -39.43 7.11 32.24
C CYS A 177 -38.51 6.36 31.28
N THR A 178 -37.45 5.75 31.79
CA THR A 178 -36.63 4.80 31.03
C THR A 178 -37.48 3.55 30.84
N SER A 179 -38.38 3.60 29.87
CA SER A 179 -39.29 2.52 29.51
C SER A 179 -38.49 1.30 29.07
N GLY A 180 -38.41 0.30 29.94
CA GLY A 180 -37.74 -0.96 29.66
C GLY A 180 -38.40 -2.11 30.42
N LEU A 181 -38.27 -3.32 29.88
CA LEU A 181 -38.73 -4.56 30.52
C LEU A 181 -37.63 -5.06 31.45
N GLU A 182 -37.89 -5.03 32.76
CA GLU A 182 -37.00 -5.66 33.74
C GLU A 182 -37.32 -7.14 33.90
N PHE A 183 -36.28 -7.97 34.00
CA PHE A 183 -36.40 -9.40 34.23
C PHE A 183 -35.29 -9.92 35.14
N LYS A 184 -35.64 -10.85 36.02
CA LYS A 184 -34.71 -11.57 36.90
C LYS A 184 -34.36 -12.90 36.24
N ILE A 185 -33.08 -13.24 36.16
CA ILE A 185 -32.62 -14.54 35.67
C ILE A 185 -32.41 -15.51 36.84
N ASN A 186 -32.20 -16.80 36.56
CA ASN A 186 -32.09 -17.84 37.60
C ASN A 186 -30.95 -17.62 38.61
N THR A 187 -29.93 -16.83 38.27
CA THR A 187 -28.84 -16.45 39.18
C THR A 187 -29.26 -15.38 40.19
N GLY A 188 -30.43 -14.77 40.04
CA GLY A 188 -30.93 -13.71 40.90
C GLY A 188 -30.62 -12.29 40.40
N GLU A 189 -29.77 -12.14 39.39
CA GLU A 189 -29.45 -10.85 38.77
C GLU A 189 -30.64 -10.27 38.02
N ILE A 190 -30.75 -8.93 38.04
CA ILE A 190 -31.81 -8.19 37.36
C ILE A 190 -31.22 -7.46 36.16
N PHE A 191 -31.82 -7.67 35.00
CA PHE A 191 -31.50 -6.99 33.75
C PHE A 191 -32.69 -6.18 33.27
N ARG A 192 -32.40 -5.12 32.53
CA ARG A 192 -33.39 -4.29 31.83
C ARG A 192 -33.15 -4.38 30.33
N LEU A 193 -34.20 -4.76 29.61
CA LEU A 193 -34.28 -4.69 28.16
C LEU A 193 -34.96 -3.39 27.74
N PHE A 194 -34.38 -2.62 26.83
CA PHE A 194 -34.89 -1.34 26.35
C PHE A 194 -34.56 -1.14 24.86
N ASP A 195 -35.05 -0.06 24.24
CA ASP A 195 -34.82 0.27 22.83
C ASP A 195 -35.09 -0.86 21.80
N CYS A 196 -36.01 -1.77 22.15
CA CYS A 196 -36.42 -2.87 21.28
C CYS A 196 -37.13 -2.35 20.03
N SER A 197 -36.46 -2.43 18.88
CA SER A 197 -37.03 -2.00 17.61
C SER A 197 -36.58 -2.88 16.46
N MET A 198 -37.39 -2.94 15.40
CA MET A 198 -37.07 -3.62 14.17
C MET A 198 -37.16 -2.62 13.02
N ILE A 199 -36.11 -2.53 12.22
CA ILE A 199 -36.05 -1.68 11.02
C ILE A 199 -35.85 -2.59 9.81
N VAL A 200 -36.66 -2.38 8.78
CA VAL A 200 -36.51 -3.08 7.50
C VAL A 200 -35.78 -2.15 6.54
N ALA A 201 -34.50 -2.41 6.32
CA ALA A 201 -33.63 -1.65 5.43
C ALA A 201 -32.55 -2.55 4.84
N SER A 202 -32.49 -2.64 3.51
CA SER A 202 -31.45 -3.43 2.84
C SER A 202 -30.22 -2.57 2.55
N LEU A 203 -29.20 -2.60 3.40
CA LEU A 203 -27.99 -1.79 3.18
C LEU A 203 -27.21 -2.20 1.92
N LEU A 204 -27.42 -3.43 1.44
CA LEU A 204 -26.75 -3.96 0.26
C LEU A 204 -27.48 -3.68 -1.07
N ARG A 205 -28.71 -3.17 -1.01
CA ARG A 205 -29.49 -2.86 -2.22
C ARG A 205 -29.45 -1.36 -2.53
N PRO A 206 -28.99 -0.95 -3.73
CA PRO A 206 -28.97 0.46 -4.13
C PRO A 206 -30.35 1.15 -4.12
N SER A 207 -31.43 0.37 -4.25
CA SER A 207 -32.80 0.89 -4.30
C SER A 207 -33.47 1.02 -2.93
N THR A 208 -32.74 0.81 -1.83
CA THR A 208 -33.32 0.89 -0.49
C THR A 208 -33.74 2.32 -0.17
N PRO A 209 -34.95 2.53 0.39
CA PRO A 209 -35.36 3.85 0.84
C PRO A 209 -34.33 4.44 1.80
N VAL A 210 -33.85 5.65 1.48
CA VAL A 210 -32.84 6.37 2.27
C VAL A 210 -33.24 6.49 3.73
N GLU A 211 -34.54 6.66 4.00
CA GLU A 211 -35.10 6.74 5.35
C GLU A 211 -34.74 5.51 6.21
N GLY A 212 -34.90 4.30 5.68
CA GLY A 212 -34.57 3.08 6.42
C GLY A 212 -33.07 2.95 6.72
N VAL A 213 -32.24 3.35 5.75
CA VAL A 213 -30.77 3.39 5.92
C VAL A 213 -30.39 4.41 7.00
N LEU A 214 -30.94 5.62 6.96
CA LEU A 214 -30.70 6.66 7.95
C LEU A 214 -31.14 6.23 9.35
N GLN A 215 -32.29 5.55 9.49
CA GLN A 215 -32.74 5.05 10.78
C GLN A 215 -31.80 3.96 11.34
N VAL A 216 -31.30 3.04 10.50
CA VAL A 216 -30.29 2.05 10.92
C VAL A 216 -29.01 2.73 11.38
N MET A 217 -28.49 3.68 10.59
CA MET A 217 -27.27 4.42 10.91
C MET A 217 -27.43 5.25 12.20
N TYR A 218 -28.58 5.90 12.36
CA TYR A 218 -28.93 6.65 13.57
C TYR A 218 -28.91 5.75 14.82
N ARG A 219 -29.51 4.56 14.73
CA ARG A 219 -29.55 3.60 15.84
C ARG A 219 -28.16 3.06 16.18
N LEU A 220 -27.34 2.76 15.17
CA LEU A 220 -25.95 2.36 15.37
C LEU A 220 -25.14 3.48 16.02
N TYR A 221 -25.28 4.72 15.54
CA TYR A 221 -24.60 5.87 16.13
C TYR A 221 -24.99 6.07 17.60
N LYS A 222 -26.28 6.09 17.91
CA LYS A 222 -26.75 6.23 19.31
C LYS A 222 -26.31 5.08 20.22
N ALA A 223 -26.15 3.87 19.69
CA ALA A 223 -25.61 2.75 20.44
C ALA A 223 -24.12 2.92 20.76
N LEU A 224 -23.35 3.44 19.80
CA LEU A 224 -21.92 3.67 19.94
C LEU A 224 -21.60 4.90 20.81
N TYR A 225 -22.42 5.95 20.70
CA TYR A 225 -22.24 7.25 21.34
C TYR A 225 -23.56 7.72 22.00
N PRO A 226 -24.00 7.08 23.10
CA PRO A 226 -25.27 7.37 23.75
C PRO A 226 -25.29 8.76 24.38
N ASP A 227 -24.12 9.23 24.80
CA ASP A 227 -23.92 10.50 25.50
C ASP A 227 -23.73 11.68 24.52
N GLU A 228 -23.47 11.40 23.24
CA GLU A 228 -23.35 12.44 22.21
C GLU A 228 -24.73 12.81 21.64
N SER A 229 -24.91 14.11 21.41
CA SER A 229 -26.02 14.61 20.61
C SER A 229 -25.69 14.44 19.13
N ILE A 230 -26.64 13.92 18.35
CA ILE A 230 -26.46 13.85 16.90
C ILE A 230 -26.41 15.25 16.27
N ASP A 231 -26.95 16.26 16.95
CA ASP A 231 -26.91 17.65 16.47
C ASP A 231 -25.46 18.18 16.42
N ASP A 232 -24.56 17.59 17.21
CA ASP A 232 -23.13 17.94 17.23
C ASP A 232 -22.33 17.17 16.17
N LEU A 233 -22.89 16.10 15.59
CA LEU A 233 -22.23 15.25 14.60
C LEU A 233 -21.73 16.04 13.37
N PRO A 234 -22.47 16.99 12.78
CA PRO A 234 -21.95 17.82 11.69
C PRO A 234 -20.76 18.70 12.07
N ALA A 235 -20.63 19.09 13.34
CA ALA A 235 -19.47 19.82 13.84
C ALA A 235 -18.28 18.86 14.00
N ALA A 236 -18.49 17.71 14.65
CA ALA A 236 -17.47 16.67 14.81
C ALA A 236 -16.93 16.14 13.47
N ILE A 237 -17.78 15.96 12.46
CA ILE A 237 -17.36 15.56 11.10
C ILE A 237 -16.46 16.63 10.46
N ARG A 238 -16.84 17.92 10.57
CA ARG A 238 -16.03 19.02 10.02
C ARG A 238 -14.69 19.12 10.71
N GLU A 239 -14.67 18.90 12.02
CA GLU A 239 -13.45 18.89 12.81
C GLU A 239 -12.55 17.71 12.43
N GLY A 240 -13.10 16.51 12.34
CA GLY A 240 -12.37 15.33 11.85
C GLY A 240 -11.82 15.53 10.43
N GLU A 241 -12.57 16.16 9.52
CA GLU A 241 -12.08 16.50 8.18
C GLU A 241 -10.93 17.51 8.22
N ARG A 242 -11.02 18.53 9.09
CA ARG A 242 -9.96 19.52 9.29
C ARG A 242 -8.67 18.86 9.80
N LEU A 243 -8.78 18.02 10.83
CA LEU A 243 -7.66 17.27 11.41
C LEU A 243 -7.04 16.30 10.40
N ALA A 244 -7.87 15.56 9.64
CA ALA A 244 -7.38 14.66 8.60
C ALA A 244 -6.63 15.41 7.48
N LYS A 245 -7.11 16.60 7.09
CA LYS A 245 -6.42 17.47 6.13
C LYS A 245 -5.10 18.01 6.69
N LYS A 246 -5.06 18.44 7.96
CA LYS A 246 -3.83 18.87 8.65
C LYS A 246 -2.80 17.72 8.64
N ALA A 247 -3.19 16.54 9.13
CA ALA A 247 -2.32 15.36 9.17
C ALA A 247 -1.82 14.93 7.79
N ALA A 248 -2.67 14.98 6.75
CA ALA A 248 -2.25 14.68 5.38
C ALA A 248 -1.23 15.70 4.85
N HIS A 249 -1.45 16.98 5.14
CA HIS A 249 -0.51 18.04 4.77
C HIS A 249 0.83 17.87 5.47
N ASP A 250 0.81 17.64 6.79
CA ASP A 250 2.02 17.47 7.60
C ASP A 250 2.81 16.22 7.18
N TRP A 251 2.12 15.15 6.78
CA TRP A 251 2.76 13.97 6.19
C TRP A 251 3.38 14.23 4.80
N MET A 252 2.70 15.03 3.96
CA MET A 252 3.16 15.36 2.62
C MET A 252 4.32 16.35 2.61
N ALA A 253 4.36 17.31 3.53
CA ALA A 253 5.36 18.38 3.58
C ALA A 253 6.81 17.87 3.50
N PRO A 254 7.29 16.95 4.37
CA PRO A 254 8.67 16.46 4.31
C PRO A 254 8.95 15.63 3.04
N HIS A 255 7.94 14.91 2.52
CA HIS A 255 8.09 14.15 1.28
C HIS A 255 8.26 15.06 0.07
N MET A 256 7.46 16.13 -0.01
CA MET A 256 7.57 17.13 -1.07
C MET A 256 8.90 17.86 -1.01
N GLU A 257 9.37 18.20 0.19
CA GLU A 257 10.68 18.82 0.40
C GLU A 257 11.83 17.87 -0.01
N SER A 258 11.75 16.58 0.35
CA SER A 258 12.71 15.57 -0.08
C SER A 258 12.75 15.42 -1.61
N LEU A 259 11.59 15.39 -2.26
CA LEU A 259 11.50 15.31 -3.73
C LEU A 259 12.08 16.56 -4.40
N GLN A 260 11.87 17.73 -3.81
CA GLN A 260 12.47 18.97 -4.31
C GLN A 260 13.99 18.94 -4.18
N ARG A 261 14.52 18.56 -3.01
CA ARG A 261 15.98 18.38 -2.81
C ARG A 261 16.56 17.38 -3.81
N GLN A 262 15.87 16.27 -4.08
CA GLN A 262 16.31 15.29 -5.08
C GLN A 262 16.38 15.91 -6.48
N ARG A 263 15.36 16.66 -6.90
CA ARG A 263 15.35 17.34 -8.21
C ARG A 263 16.46 18.38 -8.33
N GLU A 264 16.71 19.14 -7.27
CA GLU A 264 17.80 20.12 -7.23
C GLU A 264 19.17 19.43 -7.33
N ALA A 265 19.38 18.33 -6.61
CA ALA A 265 20.61 17.53 -6.69
C ALA A 265 20.81 16.90 -8.08
N GLU A 266 19.74 16.39 -8.71
CA GLU A 266 19.79 15.88 -10.09
C GLU A 266 20.11 16.99 -11.10
N ALA A 267 19.52 18.18 -10.94
CA ALA A 267 19.84 19.35 -11.76
C ALA A 267 21.30 19.80 -11.59
N GLU A 268 21.83 19.80 -10.37
CA GLU A 268 23.24 20.13 -10.12
C GLU A 268 24.18 19.07 -10.72
N ALA A 269 23.86 17.78 -10.56
CA ALA A 269 24.65 16.69 -11.13
C ALA A 269 24.68 16.73 -12.66
N THR A 270 23.54 17.02 -13.31
CA THR A 270 23.47 17.18 -14.76
C THR A 270 24.27 18.40 -15.23
N ALA A 271 24.21 19.53 -14.51
CA ALA A 271 25.02 20.72 -14.81
C ALA A 271 26.54 20.45 -14.68
N LYS A 272 26.96 19.76 -13.62
CA LYS A 272 28.37 19.37 -13.43
C LYS A 272 28.86 18.42 -14.52
N SER A 273 28.04 17.46 -14.93
CA SER A 273 28.35 16.54 -16.03
C SER A 273 28.49 17.27 -17.36
N ALA A 274 27.59 18.21 -17.66
CA ALA A 274 27.67 19.03 -18.87
C ALA A 274 28.95 19.88 -18.90
N ALA A 275 29.30 20.54 -17.78
CA ALA A 275 30.54 21.32 -17.68
C ALA A 275 31.80 20.45 -17.80
N ALA A 276 31.79 19.23 -17.27
CA ALA A 276 32.89 18.28 -17.42
C ALA A 276 33.04 17.82 -18.88
N ALA A 277 31.92 17.54 -19.56
CA ALA A 277 31.90 17.18 -20.97
C ALA A 277 32.45 18.30 -21.86
N GLU A 278 32.08 19.55 -21.59
CA GLU A 278 32.61 20.72 -22.31
C GLU A 278 34.13 20.87 -22.13
N LYS A 279 34.64 20.75 -20.90
CA LYS A 279 36.08 20.77 -20.63
C LYS A 279 36.82 19.63 -21.33
N ALA A 280 36.25 18.42 -21.32
CA ALA A 280 36.83 17.27 -22.01
C ALA A 280 36.88 17.50 -23.54
N ALA A 281 35.84 18.09 -24.11
CA ALA A 281 35.80 18.44 -25.54
C ALA A 281 36.86 19.49 -25.89
N ALA A 282 37.07 20.50 -25.05
CA ALA A 282 38.10 21.52 -25.25
C ALA A 282 39.52 20.91 -25.23
N VAL A 283 39.82 20.05 -24.27
CA VAL A 283 41.11 19.34 -24.18
C VAL A 283 41.33 18.43 -25.39
N ALA A 284 40.29 17.72 -25.85
CA ALA A 284 40.37 16.88 -27.03
C ALA A 284 40.67 17.71 -28.30
N ALA A 285 40.05 18.89 -28.44
CA ALA A 285 40.29 19.80 -29.55
C ALA A 285 41.73 20.35 -29.54
N GLU A 286 42.25 20.73 -28.37
CA GLU A 286 43.63 21.20 -28.21
C GLU A 286 44.65 20.11 -28.59
N LYS A 287 44.44 18.88 -28.08
CA LYS A 287 45.30 17.74 -28.43
C LYS A 287 45.29 17.45 -29.93
N ALA A 288 44.12 17.49 -30.56
CA ALA A 288 44.00 17.30 -32.01
C ALA A 288 44.69 18.41 -32.81
N ALA A 289 44.70 19.65 -32.33
CA ALA A 289 45.45 20.74 -32.94
C ALA A 289 46.97 20.54 -32.81
N ALA A 290 47.45 20.15 -31.64
CA ALA A 290 48.87 19.87 -31.39
C ALA A 290 49.40 18.69 -32.23
N GLU A 291 48.62 17.61 -32.37
CA GLU A 291 48.97 16.47 -33.23
C GLU A 291 49.06 16.89 -34.71
N LYS A 292 48.16 17.75 -35.18
CA LYS A 292 48.23 18.30 -36.55
C LYS A 292 49.47 19.17 -36.75
N GLU A 293 49.82 20.04 -35.80
CA GLU A 293 51.04 20.86 -35.89
C GLU A 293 52.31 19.99 -35.87
N ALA A 294 52.36 18.96 -35.03
CA ALA A 294 53.47 18.02 -34.97
C ALA A 294 53.64 17.25 -36.30
N ALA A 295 52.54 16.83 -36.93
CA ALA A 295 52.56 16.18 -38.23
C ALA A 295 53.11 17.10 -39.33
N VAL A 296 52.67 18.37 -39.35
CA VAL A 296 53.17 19.38 -40.30
C VAL A 296 54.66 19.68 -40.09
N ALA A 297 55.12 19.73 -38.84
CA ALA A 297 56.54 19.91 -38.52
C ALA A 297 57.40 18.71 -38.96
N ALA A 298 56.90 17.49 -38.75
CA ALA A 298 57.57 16.27 -39.20
C ALA A 298 57.65 16.19 -40.74
N GLU A 299 56.60 16.59 -41.45
CA GLU A 299 56.59 16.66 -42.92
C GLU A 299 57.63 17.66 -43.44
N LYS A 300 57.70 18.87 -42.86
CA LYS A 300 58.71 19.88 -43.22
C LYS A 300 60.15 19.38 -42.97
N ALA A 301 60.39 18.72 -41.83
CA ALA A 301 61.70 18.16 -41.52
C ALA A 301 62.11 17.03 -42.48
N ALA A 302 61.16 16.19 -42.91
CA ALA A 302 61.40 15.15 -43.91
C ALA A 302 61.71 15.75 -45.29
N ALA A 303 60.98 16.80 -45.69
CA ALA A 303 61.23 17.52 -46.94
C ALA A 303 62.63 18.18 -46.96
N GLU A 304 63.05 18.81 -45.87
CA GLU A 304 64.38 19.44 -45.77
C GLU A 304 65.51 18.40 -45.86
N LYS A 305 65.32 17.23 -45.23
CA LYS A 305 66.27 16.12 -45.30
C LYS A 305 66.38 15.53 -46.71
N ALA A 306 65.25 15.44 -47.44
CA ALA A 306 65.24 15.01 -48.84
C ALA A 306 66.00 15.98 -49.75
N VAL A 307 65.84 17.30 -49.55
CA VAL A 307 66.57 18.33 -50.31
C VAL A 307 68.09 18.22 -50.08
N LYS A 308 68.53 18.03 -48.83
CA LYS A 308 69.97 17.84 -48.53
C LYS A 308 70.55 16.58 -49.18
N LEU A 309 69.80 15.49 -49.23
CA LEU A 309 70.23 14.26 -49.90
C LEU A 309 70.32 14.42 -51.43
N VAL A 310 69.40 15.18 -52.04
CA VAL A 310 69.47 15.52 -53.48
C VAL A 310 70.68 16.39 -53.78
N GLN A 311 71.02 17.36 -52.92
CA GLN A 311 72.22 18.19 -53.07
C GLN A 311 73.52 17.38 -52.92
N GLN A 312 73.57 16.43 -51.99
CA GLN A 312 74.72 15.52 -51.84
C GLN A 312 74.86 14.57 -53.04
N ALA A 313 73.76 14.03 -53.55
CA ALA A 313 73.77 13.19 -54.75
C ALA A 313 74.23 13.98 -55.99
N ALA A 314 73.83 15.26 -56.10
CA ALA A 314 74.29 16.16 -57.16
C ALA A 314 75.80 16.48 -57.04
N ALA A 315 76.32 16.64 -55.82
CA ALA A 315 77.76 16.83 -55.58
C ALA A 315 78.59 15.59 -55.93
N VAL A 316 78.10 14.39 -55.59
CA VAL A 316 78.74 13.12 -55.96
C VAL A 316 78.68 12.88 -57.48
N ALA A 317 77.58 13.28 -58.14
CA ALA A 317 77.49 13.23 -59.60
C ALA A 317 78.44 14.24 -60.28
N ALA A 318 78.66 15.42 -59.68
CA ALA A 318 79.63 16.40 -60.16
C ALA A 318 81.09 15.94 -59.97
N GLU A 319 81.38 15.23 -58.87
CA GLU A 319 82.71 14.65 -58.61
C GLU A 319 82.98 13.45 -59.54
N LYS A 320 81.94 12.66 -59.83
CA LYS A 320 82.02 11.56 -60.81
C LYS A 320 82.17 12.07 -62.25
N ALA A 321 81.53 13.19 -62.60
CA ALA A 321 81.71 13.87 -63.88
C ALA A 321 83.08 14.57 -64.01
N ALA A 322 83.70 14.97 -62.90
CA ALA A 322 85.08 15.49 -62.88
C ALA A 322 86.11 14.36 -63.06
N ALA A 323 85.84 13.16 -62.55
CA ALA A 323 86.67 11.97 -62.76
C ALA A 323 86.48 11.30 -64.13
N GLU A 324 85.34 11.51 -64.81
CA GLU A 324 85.03 10.94 -66.14
C GLU A 324 85.68 11.68 -67.33
N LYS A 325 86.43 12.77 -67.09
CA LYS A 325 87.20 13.46 -68.16
C LYS A 325 88.61 12.92 -68.39
N GLU A 326 89.07 11.91 -67.64
CA GLU A 326 90.42 11.34 -67.80
C GLU A 326 90.46 9.84 -68.21
N ALA A 327 89.33 9.15 -68.31
CA ALA A 327 89.30 7.69 -68.56
C ALA A 327 88.50 7.30 -69.81
N ALA A 328 88.55 8.12 -70.86
CA ALA A 328 87.93 7.83 -72.16
C ALA A 328 88.90 7.20 -73.18
N VAL A 329 89.81 6.31 -72.78
CA VAL A 329 90.49 5.38 -73.71
C VAL A 329 90.93 4.13 -72.95
N ALA A 330 90.12 3.06 -72.98
CA ALA A 330 90.54 1.65 -73.04
C ALA A 330 89.39 0.72 -72.61
N ALA A 331 88.70 0.19 -73.62
CA ALA A 331 88.11 -1.16 -73.66
C ALA A 331 87.30 -1.59 -72.43
N GLU A 332 85.97 -1.50 -72.46
CA GLU A 332 85.10 -2.49 -73.12
C GLU A 332 85.34 -3.93 -72.61
N LYS A 333 84.28 -4.47 -72.00
CA LYS A 333 84.03 -5.82 -71.43
C LYS A 333 84.47 -6.09 -69.97
N ALA A 334 83.44 -6.42 -69.19
CA ALA A 334 83.45 -7.14 -67.90
C ALA A 334 83.27 -6.33 -66.59
N ALA A 335 82.35 -5.37 -66.54
CA ALA A 335 81.90 -4.80 -65.27
C ALA A 335 80.38 -4.55 -65.21
N ALA A 336 79.58 -5.43 -65.82
CA ALA A 336 78.12 -5.40 -65.76
C ALA A 336 77.51 -6.36 -64.70
N GLU A 337 78.30 -6.89 -63.76
CA GLU A 337 77.85 -7.98 -62.88
C GLU A 337 78.03 -7.77 -61.35
N LYS A 338 78.36 -6.56 -60.90
CA LYS A 338 78.49 -6.27 -59.45
C LYS A 338 77.70 -5.08 -58.91
N ALA A 339 77.08 -4.26 -59.76
CA ALA A 339 76.27 -3.11 -59.32
C ALA A 339 74.82 -3.46 -58.96
N VAL A 340 74.32 -4.65 -59.35
CA VAL A 340 72.95 -5.10 -59.04
C VAL A 340 72.84 -5.70 -57.62
N LYS A 341 73.95 -6.21 -57.04
CA LYS A 341 73.92 -6.89 -55.73
C LYS A 341 73.96 -5.98 -54.50
N LEU A 342 74.23 -4.68 -54.65
CA LEU A 342 74.25 -3.73 -53.53
C LEU A 342 72.95 -2.92 -53.37
N VAL A 343 72.07 -2.91 -54.39
CA VAL A 343 70.72 -2.33 -54.28
C VAL A 343 69.75 -3.27 -53.55
N GLN A 344 70.02 -4.59 -53.54
CA GLN A 344 69.20 -5.58 -52.83
C GLN A 344 69.45 -5.65 -51.31
N GLN A 345 70.56 -5.11 -50.79
CA GLN A 345 70.83 -5.11 -49.34
C GLN A 345 70.39 -3.82 -48.63
N ALA A 346 70.21 -2.71 -49.36
CA ALA A 346 69.71 -1.45 -48.79
C ALA A 346 68.17 -1.42 -48.62
N ALA A 347 67.44 -2.32 -49.28
CA ALA A 347 65.99 -2.46 -49.13
C ALA A 347 65.56 -3.33 -47.93
N ALA A 348 66.47 -4.13 -47.35
CA ALA A 348 66.16 -5.04 -46.25
C ALA A 348 66.09 -4.35 -44.87
N VAL A 349 66.81 -3.23 -44.68
CA VAL A 349 66.85 -2.53 -43.36
C VAL A 349 65.74 -1.48 -43.21
N ALA A 350 65.14 -1.03 -44.31
CA ALA A 350 63.98 -0.11 -44.27
C ALA A 350 62.64 -0.84 -44.05
N ALA A 351 62.59 -2.16 -44.24
CA ALA A 351 61.37 -2.96 -44.06
C ALA A 351 61.19 -3.48 -42.62
N GLU A 352 62.27 -3.70 -41.86
CA GLU A 352 62.19 -4.33 -40.53
C GLU A 352 61.77 -3.35 -39.42
N LYS A 353 62.04 -2.04 -39.57
CA LYS A 353 61.59 -1.02 -38.60
C LYS A 353 60.14 -0.56 -38.83
N ALA A 354 59.57 -0.81 -40.00
CA ALA A 354 58.16 -0.52 -40.31
C ALA A 354 57.22 -1.71 -39.98
N ALA A 355 57.77 -2.91 -39.78
CA ALA A 355 56.99 -4.12 -39.45
C ALA A 355 56.72 -4.26 -37.93
N ALA A 356 57.69 -3.91 -37.08
CA ALA A 356 57.54 -4.05 -35.63
C ALA A 356 56.54 -3.06 -34.98
N GLU A 357 56.34 -1.88 -35.56
CA GLU A 357 55.41 -0.86 -35.03
C GLU A 357 53.97 -1.04 -35.53
N LYS A 358 53.78 -1.76 -36.66
CA LYS A 358 52.45 -2.12 -37.19
C LYS A 358 51.84 -3.37 -36.54
N GLU A 359 52.64 -4.34 -36.10
CA GLU A 359 52.10 -5.54 -35.42
C GLU A 359 51.61 -5.26 -33.99
N ALA A 360 52.23 -4.33 -33.25
CA ALA A 360 51.76 -3.93 -31.92
C ALA A 360 50.46 -3.11 -31.95
N ALA A 361 50.28 -2.26 -32.98
CA ALA A 361 49.06 -1.49 -33.17
C ALA A 361 47.88 -2.36 -33.65
N VAL A 362 48.12 -3.31 -34.56
CA VAL A 362 47.07 -4.21 -35.07
C VAL A 362 46.65 -5.25 -34.02
N ALA A 363 47.55 -5.70 -33.13
CA ALA A 363 47.19 -6.59 -32.02
C ALA A 363 46.36 -5.88 -30.93
N ALA A 364 46.64 -4.62 -30.63
CA ALA A 364 45.87 -3.81 -29.68
C ALA A 364 44.48 -3.42 -30.24
N GLU A 365 44.39 -3.10 -31.53
CA GLU A 365 43.12 -2.78 -32.20
C GLU A 365 42.22 -4.02 -32.35
N LYS A 366 42.79 -5.20 -32.66
CA LYS A 366 42.03 -6.46 -32.72
C LYS A 366 41.54 -6.92 -31.34
N ALA A 367 42.32 -6.71 -30.27
CA ALA A 367 41.89 -7.00 -28.90
C ALA A 367 40.82 -5.99 -28.39
N ALA A 368 40.91 -4.72 -28.79
CA ALA A 368 39.89 -3.71 -28.50
C ALA A 368 38.60 -3.95 -29.30
N ALA A 369 38.70 -4.36 -30.57
CA ALA A 369 37.57 -4.73 -31.41
C ALA A 369 36.88 -6.02 -30.92
N GLU A 370 37.62 -7.03 -30.48
CA GLU A 370 37.04 -8.27 -29.94
C GLU A 370 36.34 -8.03 -28.57
N LYS A 371 36.87 -7.11 -27.75
CA LYS A 371 36.21 -6.67 -26.51
C LYS A 371 34.98 -5.81 -26.78
N ALA A 372 35.03 -4.94 -27.80
CA ALA A 372 33.88 -4.16 -28.24
C ALA A 372 32.77 -5.05 -28.83
N VAL A 373 33.11 -6.08 -29.61
CA VAL A 373 32.15 -7.08 -30.13
C VAL A 373 31.53 -7.89 -28.98
N LYS A 374 32.31 -8.31 -27.97
CA LYS A 374 31.75 -8.99 -26.78
C LYS A 374 30.84 -8.09 -25.96
N LEU A 375 31.16 -6.80 -25.80
CA LEU A 375 30.30 -5.84 -25.09
C LEU A 375 29.03 -5.51 -25.88
N VAL A 376 29.09 -5.43 -27.22
CA VAL A 376 27.91 -5.27 -28.08
C VAL A 376 27.04 -6.54 -28.06
N GLN A 377 27.63 -7.73 -28.02
CA GLN A 377 26.88 -9.00 -27.86
C GLN A 377 26.25 -9.13 -26.48
N GLN A 378 26.92 -8.68 -25.41
CA GLN A 378 26.37 -8.62 -24.07
C GLN A 378 25.25 -7.58 -23.95
N ALA A 379 25.42 -6.39 -24.53
CA ALA A 379 24.38 -5.38 -24.58
C ALA A 379 23.15 -5.83 -25.40
N ALA A 380 23.37 -6.56 -26.51
CA ALA A 380 22.30 -7.15 -27.30
C ALA A 380 21.58 -8.29 -26.55
N ALA A 381 22.30 -9.09 -25.75
CA ALA A 381 21.70 -10.12 -24.91
C ALA A 381 20.85 -9.52 -23.78
N VAL A 382 21.34 -8.46 -23.11
CA VAL A 382 20.60 -7.73 -22.07
C VAL A 382 19.36 -7.03 -22.65
N ALA A 383 19.47 -6.43 -23.83
CA ALA A 383 18.33 -5.82 -24.52
C ALA A 383 17.28 -6.86 -24.95
N ALA A 384 17.71 -8.06 -25.36
CA ALA A 384 16.80 -9.16 -25.69
C ALA A 384 16.10 -9.73 -24.43
N GLU A 385 16.79 -9.80 -23.29
CA GLU A 385 16.23 -10.22 -22.01
C GLU A 385 15.22 -9.20 -21.46
N GLN A 386 15.51 -7.90 -21.56
CA GLN A 386 14.58 -6.83 -21.20
C GLN A 386 13.34 -6.82 -22.10
N ALA A 387 13.49 -7.02 -23.41
CA ALA A 387 12.35 -7.13 -24.33
C ALA A 387 11.52 -8.41 -24.11
N ALA A 388 12.12 -9.49 -23.61
CA ALA A 388 11.40 -10.70 -23.22
C ALA A 388 10.60 -10.48 -21.92
N ALA A 389 11.20 -9.85 -20.91
CA ALA A 389 10.55 -9.51 -19.65
C ALA A 389 9.39 -8.51 -19.83
N GLU A 390 9.53 -7.53 -20.73
CA GLU A 390 8.48 -6.56 -21.03
C GLU A 390 7.30 -7.21 -21.76
N LYS A 391 7.55 -8.17 -22.67
CA LYS A 391 6.49 -8.98 -23.29
C LYS A 391 5.78 -9.88 -22.27
N GLU A 392 6.51 -10.47 -21.33
CA GLU A 392 5.91 -11.32 -20.29
C GLU A 392 5.05 -10.50 -19.31
N ALA A 393 5.49 -9.28 -18.97
CA ALA A 393 4.71 -8.33 -18.19
C ALA A 393 3.45 -7.84 -18.92
N ALA A 394 3.52 -7.60 -20.23
CA ALA A 394 2.37 -7.23 -21.06
C ALA A 394 1.33 -8.37 -21.13
N VAL A 395 1.78 -9.63 -21.28
CA VAL A 395 0.89 -10.80 -21.28
C VAL A 395 0.25 -11.03 -19.90
N ALA A 396 0.99 -10.78 -18.81
CA ALA A 396 0.43 -10.84 -17.46
C ALA A 396 -0.64 -9.75 -17.21
N ALA A 397 -0.42 -8.53 -17.72
CA ALA A 397 -1.38 -7.44 -17.64
C ALA A 397 -2.65 -7.70 -18.47
N GLU A 398 -2.51 -8.26 -19.68
CA GLU A 398 -3.64 -8.65 -20.54
C GLU A 398 -4.48 -9.76 -19.89
N LYS A 399 -3.84 -10.76 -19.27
CA LYS A 399 -4.54 -11.83 -18.55
C LYS A 399 -5.31 -11.31 -17.33
N ALA A 400 -4.73 -10.36 -16.58
CA ALA A 400 -5.40 -9.73 -15.45
C ALA A 400 -6.58 -8.83 -15.88
N ALA A 401 -6.49 -8.20 -17.05
CA ALA A 401 -7.60 -7.44 -17.63
C ALA A 401 -8.75 -8.36 -18.08
N ALA A 402 -8.43 -9.48 -18.73
CA ALA A 402 -9.43 -10.48 -19.14
C ALA A 402 -10.14 -11.13 -17.95
N GLU A 403 -9.44 -11.38 -16.84
CA GLU A 403 -10.02 -11.92 -15.61
C GLU A 403 -10.98 -10.92 -14.93
N LYS A 404 -10.64 -9.62 -14.94
CA LYS A 404 -11.54 -8.56 -14.48
C LYS A 404 -12.80 -8.44 -15.35
N GLU A 405 -12.67 -8.53 -16.68
CA GLU A 405 -13.83 -8.52 -17.57
C GLU A 405 -14.73 -9.74 -17.38
N ALA A 406 -14.16 -10.93 -17.15
CA ALA A 406 -14.92 -12.14 -16.85
C ALA A 406 -15.68 -12.03 -15.52
N ALA A 407 -15.08 -11.43 -14.49
CA ALA A 407 -15.75 -11.18 -13.21
C ALA A 407 -16.94 -10.22 -13.36
N VAL A 408 -16.78 -9.14 -14.13
CA VAL A 408 -17.86 -8.18 -14.41
C VAL A 408 -18.98 -8.82 -15.25
N ALA A 409 -18.65 -9.70 -16.19
CA ALA A 409 -19.64 -10.45 -16.97
C ALA A 409 -20.43 -11.43 -16.09
N ALA A 410 -19.77 -12.10 -15.15
CA ALA A 410 -20.42 -13.01 -14.19
C ALA A 410 -21.36 -12.26 -13.24
N GLU A 411 -20.96 -11.08 -12.76
CA GLU A 411 -21.80 -10.23 -11.91
C GLU A 411 -23.07 -9.77 -12.66
N LYS A 412 -22.92 -9.32 -13.91
CA LYS A 412 -24.07 -8.95 -14.77
C LYS A 412 -24.99 -10.14 -15.04
N ALA A 413 -24.44 -11.34 -15.27
CA ALA A 413 -25.23 -12.55 -15.47
C ALA A 413 -26.03 -12.92 -14.20
N ALA A 414 -25.42 -12.79 -13.03
CA ALA A 414 -26.09 -13.01 -11.74
C ALA A 414 -27.22 -12.01 -11.51
N ALA A 415 -27.01 -10.73 -11.83
CA ALA A 415 -28.05 -9.70 -11.74
C ALA A 415 -29.24 -9.98 -12.67
N VAL A 416 -28.99 -10.43 -13.91
CA VAL A 416 -30.06 -10.81 -14.85
C VAL A 416 -30.82 -12.05 -14.37
N ALA A 417 -30.13 -13.03 -13.79
CA ALA A 417 -30.76 -14.22 -13.21
C ALA A 417 -31.68 -13.86 -12.02
N ALA A 418 -31.23 -12.96 -11.13
CA ALA A 418 -32.02 -12.46 -10.02
C ALA A 418 -33.29 -11.73 -10.50
N ALA A 419 -33.17 -10.87 -11.51
CA ALA A 419 -34.30 -10.15 -12.09
C ALA A 419 -35.35 -11.09 -12.73
N ARG A 420 -34.90 -12.16 -13.40
CA ARG A 420 -35.80 -13.18 -13.97
C ARG A 420 -36.54 -13.96 -12.89
N LEU A 421 -35.87 -14.29 -11.79
CA LEU A 421 -36.50 -14.96 -10.66
C LEU A 421 -37.59 -14.09 -10.03
N GLU A 422 -37.31 -12.81 -9.82
CA GLU A 422 -38.28 -11.85 -9.28
C GLU A 422 -39.51 -11.72 -10.19
N ALA A 423 -39.30 -11.65 -11.51
CA ALA A 423 -40.39 -11.61 -12.49
C ALA A 423 -41.23 -12.90 -12.47
N ALA A 424 -40.61 -14.07 -12.36
CA ALA A 424 -41.30 -15.35 -12.26
C ALA A 424 -42.15 -15.46 -10.98
N VAL A 425 -41.62 -15.01 -9.84
CA VAL A 425 -42.35 -14.99 -8.57
C VAL A 425 -43.56 -14.05 -8.65
N LYS A 426 -43.41 -12.85 -9.22
CA LYS A 426 -44.54 -11.92 -9.42
C LYS A 426 -45.63 -12.53 -10.30
N ARG A 427 -45.24 -13.22 -11.38
CA ARG A 427 -46.19 -13.90 -12.28
C ARG A 427 -46.94 -15.03 -11.56
N ALA A 428 -46.24 -15.87 -10.80
CA ALA A 428 -46.86 -16.95 -10.03
C ALA A 428 -47.87 -16.42 -8.99
N LEU A 429 -47.55 -15.31 -8.32
CA LEU A 429 -48.47 -14.65 -7.40
C LEU A 429 -49.72 -14.09 -8.10
N GLN A 430 -49.56 -13.51 -9.29
CA GLN A 430 -50.68 -13.02 -10.09
C GLN A 430 -51.59 -14.16 -10.59
N GLU A 431 -51.00 -15.26 -11.06
CA GLU A 431 -51.74 -16.45 -11.49
C GLU A 431 -52.50 -17.07 -10.30
N ALA A 432 -51.87 -17.19 -9.13
CA ALA A 432 -52.53 -17.66 -7.90
C ALA A 432 -53.69 -16.75 -7.45
N ALA A 433 -53.50 -15.43 -7.54
CA ALA A 433 -54.56 -14.47 -7.23
C ALA A 433 -55.73 -14.55 -8.22
N ALA A 434 -55.45 -14.74 -9.51
CA ALA A 434 -56.48 -14.94 -10.53
C ALA A 434 -57.25 -16.25 -10.32
N GLU A 435 -56.56 -17.34 -9.96
CA GLU A 435 -57.19 -18.63 -9.65
C GLU A 435 -58.08 -18.54 -8.40
N ALA A 436 -57.61 -17.86 -7.34
CA ALA A 436 -58.40 -17.61 -6.14
C ALA A 436 -59.67 -16.77 -6.44
N ALA A 437 -59.54 -15.74 -7.29
CA ALA A 437 -60.67 -14.92 -7.72
C ALA A 437 -61.68 -15.71 -8.58
N ALA A 438 -61.21 -16.65 -9.40
CA ALA A 438 -62.08 -17.53 -10.18
C ALA A 438 -62.85 -18.52 -9.28
N ARG A 439 -62.20 -19.11 -8.27
CA ARG A 439 -62.83 -20.00 -7.29
C ARG A 439 -63.89 -19.31 -6.43
N HIS A 440 -63.79 -17.99 -6.22
CA HIS A 440 -64.79 -17.23 -5.47
C HIS A 440 -66.02 -16.83 -6.31
N LYS A 441 -65.93 -16.96 -7.64
CA LYS A 441 -67.03 -16.66 -8.57
C LYS A 441 -67.78 -17.91 -9.06
N ALA A 442 -67.14 -19.08 -8.98
CA ALA A 442 -67.77 -20.39 -9.18
C ALA A 442 -68.43 -20.84 -7.87
#